data_AF-F0UFN6-F1
#
_entry.id   AF-F0UFN6-F1
#
_cell.length_a   1.000
_cell.length_b   1.000
_cell.length_c   1.000
_cell.angle_alpha   90.00
_cell.angle_beta   90.00
_cell.angle_gamma   90.00
#
_symmetry.space_group_name_H-M   'P 1'
#
loop_
_entity.id
_entity.type
_entity.pdbx_description
1 polymer ?
#
loop_
_entity_poly.entity_id
_entity_poly.type
_entity_poly.pdbx_seq_one_letter_code
_entity_poly.pdbx_strand_id
1 'polypeptide(L)'
;MAIKVIDTALRDDFGFEHILWVYSGRRGAHAWVCDPRARSLPDDRRKAIAGYLEVIRGGSQSGKKVNLKRPLHPHVSRSLEILKPHFASTILVAQDTFSNPAQAEQLLALLPDKPLADALRRKWDSAPERSSTSKWNDIDAVAKSAKSRGAAAAGQQSLDTKALLEAKQDIALEYTYPRLDAEVSKKLIHLLKSPFVVHPGTGRVCVPIDIRRVEQFDPLSVPTVGELIAEINAWDGGEGGSKENGSNGTNDVVKDEQMAGDVDFDPGAGVGAGGAGLSSAADVDGKGRRVQDYEKTSLKPYIDYFRSFVAGLLKAERAGAGAGKRGRDAEGWEASGASAMEF
;
A
#
# COMPACT_ATOMS: atom_id res chain seq x y z
N MET A 1 -6.89 -3.20 -4.53
CA MET A 1 -5.99 -3.00 -5.71
C MET A 1 -4.58 -2.57 -5.32
N ALA A 2 -4.36 -1.31 -4.90
CA ALA A 2 -3.01 -0.77 -4.87
C ALA A 2 -2.07 -1.43 -3.87
N ILE A 3 -2.55 -1.64 -2.65
CA ILE A 3 -1.82 -2.36 -1.60
C ILE A 3 -1.41 -3.75 -2.11
N LYS A 4 -2.31 -4.51 -2.74
CA LYS A 4 -1.99 -5.86 -3.26
C LYS A 4 -0.84 -5.84 -4.27
N VAL A 5 -0.88 -4.94 -5.26
CA VAL A 5 0.16 -4.84 -6.29
C VAL A 5 1.52 -4.49 -5.67
N ILE A 6 1.56 -3.47 -4.81
CA ILE A 6 2.80 -2.97 -4.23
C ILE A 6 3.35 -3.95 -3.18
N ASP A 7 2.50 -4.48 -2.31
CA ASP A 7 2.91 -5.46 -1.29
C ASP A 7 3.46 -6.74 -1.93
N THR A 8 2.82 -7.25 -2.99
CA THR A 8 3.33 -8.40 -3.76
C THR A 8 4.71 -8.12 -4.33
N ALA A 9 4.92 -6.94 -4.93
CA ALA A 9 6.23 -6.60 -5.48
C ALA A 9 7.30 -6.44 -4.38
N LEU A 10 6.97 -5.76 -3.27
CA LEU A 10 7.88 -5.59 -2.14
C LEU A 10 8.29 -6.94 -1.52
N ARG A 11 7.36 -7.91 -1.44
CA ARG A 11 7.63 -9.25 -0.91
C ARG A 11 8.34 -10.14 -1.92
N ASP A 12 7.77 -10.32 -3.10
CA ASP A 12 8.21 -11.36 -4.05
C ASP A 12 9.46 -10.93 -4.83
N ASP A 13 9.56 -9.64 -5.18
CA ASP A 13 10.67 -9.17 -6.03
C ASP A 13 11.83 -8.66 -5.20
N PHE A 14 11.53 -7.97 -4.09
CA PHE A 14 12.57 -7.40 -3.23
C PHE A 14 12.88 -8.28 -2.03
N GLY A 15 11.98 -9.18 -1.60
CA GLY A 15 12.16 -10.05 -0.44
C GLY A 15 11.85 -9.38 0.90
N PHE A 16 11.17 -8.23 0.92
CA PHE A 16 10.91 -7.53 2.18
C PHE A 16 9.81 -8.23 2.98
N GLU A 17 10.05 -8.39 4.28
CA GLU A 17 9.16 -9.16 5.15
C GLU A 17 8.31 -8.26 6.04
N HIS A 18 8.91 -7.22 6.60
CA HIS A 18 8.33 -6.37 7.63
C HIS A 18 7.73 -5.10 7.04
N ILE A 19 6.58 -5.25 6.38
CA ILE A 19 5.86 -4.14 5.73
C ILE A 19 4.60 -3.80 6.55
N LEU A 20 4.53 -2.57 7.06
CA LEU A 20 3.35 -2.04 7.75
C LEU A 20 2.61 -1.06 6.85
N TRP A 21 1.39 -1.41 6.46
CA TRP A 21 0.48 -0.51 5.76
C TRP A 21 -0.39 0.25 6.76
N VAL A 22 -0.56 1.55 6.53
CA VAL A 22 -1.25 2.46 7.45
C VAL A 22 -2.20 3.34 6.67
N TYR A 23 -3.46 3.42 7.10
CA TYR A 23 -4.44 4.35 6.57
C TYR A 23 -4.01 5.80 6.83
N SER A 24 -4.12 6.67 5.81
CA SER A 24 -3.66 8.06 5.92
C SER A 24 -4.58 8.98 6.75
N GLY A 25 -5.73 8.45 7.18
CA GLY A 25 -6.79 9.17 7.89
C GLY A 25 -7.84 9.81 6.97
N ARG A 26 -7.68 9.72 5.65
CA ARG A 26 -8.67 10.23 4.68
C ARG A 26 -8.83 9.32 3.46
N ARG A 27 -7.94 9.42 2.48
CA ARG A 27 -8.15 8.86 1.12
C ARG A 27 -6.96 8.09 0.54
N GLY A 28 -6.03 7.66 1.38
CA GLY A 28 -4.84 6.95 0.94
C GLY A 28 -4.28 6.04 2.02
N ALA A 29 -3.17 5.39 1.72
CA ALA A 29 -2.42 4.56 2.64
C ALA A 29 -0.93 4.80 2.46
N HIS A 30 -0.16 4.56 3.51
CA HIS A 30 1.29 4.61 3.54
C HIS A 30 1.85 3.22 3.79
N ALA A 31 2.96 2.87 3.16
CA ALA A 31 3.70 1.64 3.44
C ALA A 31 5.01 1.98 4.15
N TRP A 32 5.25 1.34 5.29
CA TRP A 32 6.50 1.40 6.04
C TRP A 32 7.22 0.06 5.87
N VAL A 33 8.30 0.04 5.10
CA VAL A 33 9.16 -1.14 4.96
C VAL A 33 10.24 -1.07 6.03
N CYS A 34 10.13 -1.95 7.02
CA CYS A 34 10.89 -1.88 8.26
C CYS A 34 12.08 -2.84 8.29
N ASP A 35 12.33 -3.67 7.27
CA ASP A 35 13.48 -4.56 7.23
C ASP A 35 14.81 -3.80 7.44
N PRO A 36 15.80 -4.34 8.19
CA PRO A 36 17.10 -3.69 8.41
C PRO A 36 17.76 -3.20 7.11
N ARG A 37 17.78 -4.06 6.09
CA ARG A 37 18.35 -3.74 4.78
C ARG A 37 17.58 -2.68 4.02
N ALA A 38 16.28 -2.51 4.27
CA ALA A 38 15.48 -1.45 3.68
C ALA A 38 15.77 -0.10 4.37
N ARG A 39 15.94 -0.11 5.70
CA ARG A 39 16.29 1.07 6.48
C ARG A 39 17.67 1.62 6.11
N SER A 40 18.63 0.76 5.79
CA SER A 40 19.98 1.15 5.40
C SER A 40 20.15 1.51 3.92
N LEU A 41 19.09 1.50 3.10
CA LEU A 41 19.22 1.82 1.67
C LEU A 41 19.65 3.29 1.46
N PRO A 42 20.69 3.54 0.64
CA PRO A 42 21.01 4.88 0.16
C PRO A 42 20.00 5.37 -0.88
N ASP A 43 20.01 6.69 -1.13
CA ASP A 43 19.04 7.38 -1.99
C ASP A 43 18.99 6.85 -3.43
N ASP A 44 20.11 6.42 -4.00
CA ASP A 44 20.15 5.82 -5.35
C ASP A 44 19.36 4.52 -5.42
N ARG A 45 19.48 3.66 -4.40
CA ARG A 45 18.74 2.39 -4.31
C ARG A 45 17.26 2.62 -4.05
N ARG A 46 16.94 3.59 -3.19
CA ARG A 46 15.56 4.04 -2.95
C ARG A 46 14.90 4.52 -4.24
N LYS A 47 15.60 5.35 -5.02
CA LYS A 47 15.15 5.82 -6.35
C LYS A 47 14.95 4.66 -7.32
N ALA A 48 15.84 3.67 -7.33
CA ALA A 48 15.72 2.51 -8.20
C ALA A 48 14.44 1.69 -7.88
N ILE A 49 14.16 1.45 -6.60
CA ILE A 49 12.93 0.75 -6.17
C ILE A 49 11.69 1.56 -6.52
N ALA A 50 11.68 2.87 -6.24
CA ALA A 50 10.56 3.74 -6.61
C ALA A 50 10.31 3.73 -8.12
N GLY A 51 11.37 3.83 -8.94
CA GLY A 51 11.29 3.80 -10.40
C GLY A 51 10.87 2.44 -10.97
N TYR A 52 11.19 1.34 -10.28
CA TYR A 52 10.72 0.00 -10.63
C TYR A 52 9.21 -0.14 -10.44
N LEU A 53 8.67 0.42 -9.36
CA LEU A 53 7.24 0.37 -9.04
C LEU A 53 6.42 1.45 -9.78
N GLU A 54 7.06 2.50 -10.29
CA GLU A 54 6.44 3.60 -11.03
C GLU A 54 6.21 3.25 -12.52
N VAL A 55 5.11 2.54 -12.77
CA VAL A 55 4.67 2.13 -14.13
C VAL A 55 3.89 3.23 -14.85
N ILE A 56 3.05 3.97 -14.13
CA ILE A 56 2.29 5.10 -14.69
C ILE A 56 3.15 6.35 -14.62
N ARG A 57 3.44 6.95 -15.78
CA ARG A 57 4.25 8.17 -15.87
C ARG A 57 3.48 9.25 -16.63
N GLY A 58 3.58 10.49 -16.15
CA GLY A 58 2.95 11.66 -16.78
C GLY A 58 1.79 12.26 -15.98
N GLY A 59 1.64 13.59 -16.10
CA GLY A 59 0.61 14.38 -15.40
C GLY A 59 -0.78 14.32 -16.06
N SER A 60 -1.74 15.04 -15.49
CA SER A 60 -3.12 15.15 -16.02
C SER A 60 -3.19 15.70 -17.45
N GLN A 61 -2.17 16.44 -17.89
CA GLN A 61 -2.04 17.05 -19.22
C GLN A 61 -1.28 16.18 -20.24
N SER A 62 -0.73 15.03 -19.82
CA SER A 62 -0.05 14.11 -20.74
C SER A 62 -1.06 13.15 -21.37
N GLY A 63 -0.85 12.81 -22.65
CA GLY A 63 -1.66 11.87 -23.43
C GLY A 63 -1.59 10.44 -22.88
N LYS A 64 -1.04 9.48 -23.64
CA LYS A 64 -0.90 8.09 -23.18
C LYS A 64 0.02 8.01 -21.94
N LYS A 65 -0.49 7.54 -20.80
CA LYS A 65 0.25 7.53 -19.51
C LYS A 65 1.03 6.24 -19.26
N VAL A 66 0.84 5.26 -20.13
CA VAL A 66 1.48 3.95 -20.07
C VAL A 66 2.27 3.75 -21.35
N ASN A 67 3.59 3.83 -21.25
CA ASN A 67 4.49 3.55 -22.38
C ASN A 67 5.51 2.48 -21.95
N LEU A 68 5.13 1.23 -22.13
CA LEU A 68 5.86 0.09 -21.60
C LEU A 68 6.47 -0.73 -22.72
N LYS A 69 7.76 -1.02 -22.57
CA LYS A 69 8.49 -1.92 -23.46
C LYS A 69 7.85 -3.32 -23.45
N ARG A 70 7.80 -3.95 -24.62
CA ARG A 70 7.32 -5.33 -24.80
C ARG A 70 8.51 -6.28 -25.05
N PRO A 71 8.45 -7.55 -24.60
CA PRO A 71 7.40 -8.13 -23.75
C PRO A 71 7.34 -7.44 -22.37
N LEU A 72 6.17 -7.49 -21.72
CA LEU A 72 5.97 -6.86 -20.42
C LEU A 72 6.93 -7.47 -19.38
N HIS A 73 7.53 -6.60 -18.57
CA HIS A 73 8.34 -7.02 -17.42
C HIS A 73 7.52 -7.93 -16.48
N PRO A 74 8.09 -8.98 -15.87
CA PRO A 74 7.35 -9.92 -15.00
C PRO A 74 6.47 -9.26 -13.93
N HIS A 75 6.98 -8.22 -13.26
CA HIS A 75 6.19 -7.42 -12.31
C HIS A 75 4.93 -6.79 -12.93
N VAL A 76 5.05 -6.22 -14.12
CA VAL A 76 3.90 -5.61 -14.81
C VAL A 76 2.90 -6.68 -15.24
N SER A 77 3.39 -7.81 -15.78
CA SER A 77 2.54 -8.94 -16.17
C SER A 77 1.75 -9.48 -14.96
N ARG A 78 2.43 -9.72 -13.82
CA ARG A 78 1.79 -10.15 -12.57
C ARG A 78 0.81 -9.10 -12.04
N SER A 79 1.18 -7.83 -12.09
CA SER A 79 0.31 -6.71 -11.68
C SER A 79 -0.96 -6.68 -12.52
N LEU A 80 -0.86 -6.90 -13.83
CA LEU A 80 -2.02 -6.95 -14.72
C LEU A 80 -2.96 -8.10 -14.35
N GLU A 81 -2.45 -9.29 -14.02
CA GLU A 81 -3.30 -10.40 -13.57
C GLU A 81 -4.05 -10.07 -12.27
N ILE A 82 -3.39 -9.41 -11.31
CA ILE A 82 -4.03 -8.93 -10.07
C ILE A 82 -5.14 -7.92 -10.39
N LEU A 83 -4.90 -7.03 -11.37
CA LEU A 83 -5.76 -5.89 -11.65
C LEU A 83 -6.94 -6.20 -12.59
N LYS A 84 -6.84 -7.20 -13.47
CA LYS A 84 -7.89 -7.58 -14.44
C LYS A 84 -9.29 -7.72 -13.81
N PRO A 85 -9.48 -8.47 -12.71
CA PRO A 85 -10.80 -8.59 -12.09
C PRO A 85 -11.34 -7.25 -11.59
N HIS A 86 -10.46 -6.39 -11.09
CA HIS A 86 -10.83 -5.06 -10.60
C HIS A 86 -11.12 -4.07 -11.72
N PHE A 87 -10.45 -4.17 -12.87
CA PHE A 87 -10.82 -3.39 -14.04
C PHE A 87 -12.27 -3.70 -14.45
N ALA A 88 -12.63 -4.99 -14.50
CA ALA A 88 -14.00 -5.39 -14.83
C ALA A 88 -15.02 -4.93 -13.77
N SER A 89 -14.80 -5.23 -12.49
CA SER A 89 -15.80 -4.94 -11.45
C SER A 89 -15.86 -3.47 -11.04
N THR A 90 -14.71 -2.78 -10.98
CA THR A 90 -14.64 -1.40 -10.49
C THR A 90 -14.79 -0.40 -11.62
N ILE A 91 -13.99 -0.52 -12.70
CA ILE A 91 -13.96 0.50 -13.76
C ILE A 91 -15.17 0.34 -14.70
N LEU A 92 -15.47 -0.89 -15.14
CA LEU A 92 -16.53 -1.12 -16.13
C LEU A 92 -17.95 -1.24 -15.53
N VAL A 93 -18.06 -1.55 -14.24
CA VAL A 93 -19.37 -1.77 -13.57
C VAL A 93 -19.61 -0.74 -12.48
N ALA A 94 -18.85 -0.76 -11.38
CA ALA A 94 -19.16 0.10 -10.22
C ALA A 94 -19.03 1.60 -10.52
N GLN A 95 -18.02 2.00 -11.29
CA GLN A 95 -17.81 3.40 -11.70
C GLN A 95 -18.50 3.73 -13.02
N ASP A 96 -18.79 2.70 -13.84
CA ASP A 96 -19.26 2.83 -15.21
C ASP A 96 -18.52 3.94 -15.99
N THR A 97 -17.19 3.94 -15.91
CA THR A 97 -16.34 5.09 -16.26
C THR A 97 -16.57 5.64 -17.68
N PHE A 98 -16.77 4.77 -18.66
CA PHE A 98 -16.92 5.11 -20.07
C PHE A 98 -18.37 5.43 -20.48
N SER A 99 -19.35 5.42 -19.56
CA SER A 99 -20.66 6.01 -19.85
C SER A 99 -20.54 7.52 -20.04
N ASN A 100 -19.62 8.15 -19.29
CA ASN A 100 -19.26 9.56 -19.45
C ASN A 100 -18.64 9.81 -20.85
N PRO A 101 -19.17 10.76 -21.65
CA PRO A 101 -18.68 11.03 -23.00
C PRO A 101 -17.20 11.43 -23.07
N ALA A 102 -16.70 12.23 -22.11
CA ALA A 102 -15.30 12.64 -22.09
C ALA A 102 -14.36 11.45 -21.80
N GLN A 103 -14.77 10.52 -20.94
CA GLN A 103 -14.01 9.29 -20.69
C GLN A 103 -14.09 8.31 -21.87
N ALA A 104 -15.23 8.25 -22.56
CA ALA A 104 -15.37 7.45 -23.78
C ALA A 104 -14.42 7.96 -24.88
N GLU A 105 -14.33 9.28 -25.09
CA GLU A 105 -13.36 9.85 -26.04
C GLU A 105 -11.91 9.60 -25.61
N GLN A 106 -11.61 9.69 -24.31
CA GLN A 106 -10.28 9.33 -23.79
C GLN A 106 -9.94 7.86 -24.08
N LEU A 107 -10.91 6.94 -23.91
CA LEU A 107 -10.73 5.53 -24.26
C LEU A 107 -10.43 5.35 -25.76
N LEU A 108 -11.15 6.04 -26.63
CA LEU A 108 -10.92 6.00 -28.08
C LEU A 108 -9.53 6.52 -28.46
N ALA A 109 -9.06 7.58 -27.80
CA ALA A 109 -7.73 8.15 -28.02
C ALA A 109 -6.58 7.21 -27.61
N LEU A 110 -6.85 6.20 -26.76
CA LEU A 110 -5.88 5.19 -26.34
C LEU A 110 -5.80 4.00 -27.30
N LEU A 111 -6.70 3.89 -28.28
CA LEU A 111 -6.68 2.83 -29.29
C LEU A 111 -5.66 3.11 -30.40
N PRO A 112 -4.94 2.09 -30.89
CA PRO A 112 -3.88 2.29 -31.89
C PRO A 112 -4.42 2.51 -33.31
N ASP A 113 -5.65 2.06 -33.60
CA ASP A 113 -6.25 2.10 -34.93
C ASP A 113 -7.35 3.16 -35.01
N LYS A 114 -7.10 4.22 -35.79
CA LYS A 114 -8.03 5.34 -35.95
C LYS A 114 -9.35 4.94 -36.64
N PRO A 115 -9.36 4.14 -37.72
CA PRO A 115 -10.60 3.63 -38.30
C PRO A 115 -11.49 2.86 -37.32
N LEU A 116 -10.90 2.00 -36.48
CA LEU A 116 -11.60 1.30 -35.40
C LEU A 116 -12.19 2.30 -34.39
N ALA A 117 -11.40 3.28 -33.94
CA ALA A 117 -11.86 4.30 -33.01
C ALA A 117 -13.04 5.11 -33.59
N ASP A 118 -12.98 5.50 -34.88
CA ASP A 118 -14.05 6.23 -35.54
C ASP A 118 -15.31 5.38 -35.74
N ALA A 119 -15.17 4.08 -35.98
CA ALA A 119 -16.30 3.15 -36.05
C ALA A 119 -16.97 2.96 -34.69
N LEU A 120 -16.18 2.85 -33.61
CA LEU A 120 -16.67 2.78 -32.24
C LEU A 120 -17.38 4.08 -31.84
N ARG A 121 -16.80 5.24 -32.18
CA ARG A 121 -17.43 6.55 -31.93
C ARG A 121 -18.82 6.63 -32.53
N ARG A 122 -18.96 6.35 -33.84
CA ARG A 122 -20.28 6.33 -34.51
C ARG A 122 -21.26 5.37 -33.86
N LYS A 123 -20.78 4.18 -33.44
CA LYS A 123 -21.62 3.18 -32.75
C LYS A 123 -22.13 3.71 -31.42
N TRP A 124 -21.27 4.37 -30.65
CA TRP A 124 -21.63 4.91 -29.33
C TRP A 124 -22.48 6.18 -29.43
N ASP A 125 -22.26 7.04 -30.43
CA ASP A 125 -23.11 8.19 -30.72
C ASP A 125 -24.53 7.77 -31.10
N SER A 126 -24.68 6.65 -31.82
CA SER A 126 -25.99 6.09 -32.17
C SER A 126 -26.73 5.42 -31.01
N ALA A 127 -26.04 5.17 -29.89
CA ALA A 127 -26.60 4.56 -28.69
C ALA A 127 -25.89 5.12 -27.44
N PRO A 128 -26.24 6.34 -27.00
CA PRO A 128 -25.54 7.05 -25.92
C PRO A 128 -25.58 6.30 -24.57
N GLU A 129 -26.67 5.58 -24.28
CA GLU A 129 -26.92 4.85 -23.03
C GLU A 129 -26.10 3.54 -22.90
N ARG A 130 -25.12 3.31 -23.77
CA ARG A 130 -24.27 2.11 -23.69
C ARG A 130 -23.38 2.16 -22.45
N SER A 131 -23.49 1.13 -21.62
CA SER A 131 -22.61 0.94 -20.46
C SER A 131 -21.15 0.74 -20.86
N SER A 132 -20.25 1.02 -19.93
CA SER A 132 -18.79 0.83 -20.08
C SER A 132 -18.43 -0.59 -20.41
N THR A 133 -19.10 -1.57 -19.80
CA THR A 133 -18.94 -2.99 -20.12
C THR A 133 -19.28 -3.27 -21.59
N SER A 134 -20.38 -2.70 -22.09
CA SER A 134 -20.78 -2.85 -23.50
C SER A 134 -19.79 -2.17 -24.44
N LYS A 135 -19.35 -0.94 -24.12
CA LYS A 135 -18.34 -0.20 -24.89
C LYS A 135 -17.01 -0.96 -24.94
N TRP A 136 -16.58 -1.55 -23.84
CA TRP A 136 -15.36 -2.37 -23.79
C TRP A 136 -15.46 -3.63 -24.66
N ASN A 137 -16.60 -4.32 -24.64
CA ASN A 137 -16.86 -5.49 -25.49
C ASN A 137 -16.98 -5.12 -26.98
N ASP A 138 -17.49 -3.92 -27.27
CA ASP A 138 -17.62 -3.42 -28.64
C ASP A 138 -16.27 -3.32 -29.35
N ILE A 139 -15.18 -3.03 -28.61
CA ILE A 139 -13.82 -2.97 -29.16
C ILE A 139 -13.48 -4.27 -29.89
N ASP A 140 -13.69 -5.41 -29.22
CA ASP A 140 -13.38 -6.72 -29.80
C ASP A 140 -14.38 -7.09 -30.90
N ALA A 141 -15.66 -6.76 -30.74
CA ALA A 141 -16.70 -7.07 -31.72
C ALA A 141 -16.51 -6.32 -33.04
N VAL A 142 -16.19 -5.03 -32.97
CA VAL A 142 -15.93 -4.19 -34.14
C VAL A 142 -14.61 -4.58 -34.79
N ALA A 143 -13.55 -4.84 -34.00
CA ALA A 143 -12.27 -5.32 -34.50
C ALA A 143 -12.40 -6.64 -35.29
N LYS A 144 -13.14 -7.61 -34.76
CA LYS A 144 -13.43 -8.88 -35.46
C LYS A 144 -14.22 -8.66 -36.75
N SER A 145 -15.22 -7.78 -36.71
CA SER A 145 -16.06 -7.46 -37.87
C SER A 145 -15.32 -6.66 -38.96
N ALA A 146 -14.30 -5.89 -38.59
CA ALA A 146 -13.41 -5.21 -39.53
C ALA A 146 -12.47 -6.20 -40.21
N LYS A 147 -11.98 -7.21 -39.47
CA LYS A 147 -11.13 -8.29 -40.01
C LYS A 147 -11.87 -9.16 -41.03
N SER A 148 -13.14 -9.50 -40.78
CA SER A 148 -13.92 -10.38 -41.66
C SER A 148 -14.38 -9.72 -42.96
N ARG A 149 -14.51 -8.39 -42.99
CA ARG A 149 -14.96 -7.64 -44.18
C ARG A 149 -13.87 -7.43 -45.25
N GLY A 150 -12.67 -7.96 -45.04
CA GLY A 150 -11.59 -7.95 -46.03
C GLY A 150 -11.04 -6.54 -46.30
N ALA A 151 -9.90 -6.20 -45.67
CA ALA A 151 -9.17 -4.96 -45.90
C ALA A 151 -8.60 -4.79 -47.34
N ALA A 152 -8.85 -5.76 -48.23
CA ALA A 152 -8.33 -5.77 -49.60
C ALA A 152 -9.00 -4.76 -50.54
N ALA A 153 -10.16 -4.19 -50.19
CA ALA A 153 -10.92 -3.32 -51.11
C ALA A 153 -10.51 -1.84 -51.11
N ALA A 154 -9.68 -1.38 -50.17
CA ALA A 154 -9.43 0.07 -49.98
C ALA A 154 -7.97 0.47 -49.69
N GLY A 155 -6.98 -0.41 -49.92
CA GLY A 155 -5.57 -0.11 -49.62
C GLY A 155 -5.29 0.17 -48.12
N GLN A 156 -6.25 -0.17 -47.25
CA GLN A 156 -6.20 0.07 -45.82
C GLN A 156 -5.46 -1.10 -45.15
N GLN A 157 -4.47 -0.80 -44.32
CA GLN A 157 -3.74 -1.85 -43.58
C GLN A 157 -4.71 -2.66 -42.72
N SER A 158 -4.52 -3.98 -42.71
CA SER A 158 -5.29 -4.87 -41.83
C SER A 158 -5.04 -4.51 -40.36
N LEU A 159 -6.10 -4.52 -39.55
CA LEU A 159 -6.02 -4.28 -38.11
C LEU A 159 -4.94 -5.15 -37.43
N ASP A 160 -3.98 -4.51 -36.75
CA ASP A 160 -2.99 -5.21 -35.93
C ASP A 160 -3.63 -5.67 -34.60
N THR A 161 -3.96 -6.96 -34.55
CA THR A 161 -4.56 -7.60 -33.36
C THR A 161 -3.61 -7.63 -32.17
N LYS A 162 -2.29 -7.68 -32.40
CA LYS A 162 -1.31 -7.67 -31.32
C LYS A 162 -1.23 -6.29 -30.69
N ALA A 163 -1.13 -5.24 -31.52
CA ALA A 163 -1.15 -3.86 -31.03
C ALA A 163 -2.45 -3.54 -30.28
N LEU A 164 -3.61 -4.04 -30.75
CA LEU A 164 -4.88 -3.88 -30.04
C LEU A 164 -4.88 -4.58 -28.66
N LEU A 165 -4.38 -5.81 -28.58
CA LEU A 165 -4.25 -6.51 -27.30
C LEU A 165 -3.35 -5.74 -26.34
N GLU A 166 -2.18 -5.29 -26.81
CA GLU A 166 -1.22 -4.52 -26.02
C GLU A 166 -1.83 -3.18 -25.54
N ALA A 167 -2.61 -2.51 -26.38
CA ALA A 167 -3.34 -1.30 -26.01
C ALA A 167 -4.38 -1.56 -24.91
N LYS A 168 -5.15 -2.66 -25.00
CA LYS A 168 -6.10 -3.04 -23.95
C LYS A 168 -5.40 -3.33 -22.61
N GLN A 169 -4.21 -3.94 -22.64
CA GLN A 169 -3.39 -4.13 -21.44
C GLN A 169 -2.93 -2.79 -20.86
N ASP A 170 -2.44 -1.87 -21.69
CA ASP A 170 -2.02 -0.53 -21.25
C ASP A 170 -3.18 0.27 -20.66
N ILE A 171 -4.37 0.22 -21.28
CA ILE A 171 -5.59 0.86 -20.77
C ILE A 171 -5.96 0.29 -19.39
N ALA A 172 -5.95 -1.04 -19.24
CA ALA A 172 -6.24 -1.65 -17.94
C ALA A 172 -5.26 -1.16 -16.86
N LEU A 173 -3.96 -1.09 -17.18
CA LEU A 173 -2.95 -0.53 -16.27
C LEU A 173 -3.20 0.96 -15.98
N GLU A 174 -3.51 1.79 -16.96
CA GLU A 174 -3.72 3.23 -16.77
C GLU A 174 -4.84 3.54 -15.75
N TYR A 175 -5.89 2.74 -15.77
CA TYR A 175 -7.08 2.92 -14.92
C TYR A 175 -6.99 2.22 -13.57
N THR A 176 -6.07 1.26 -13.38
CA THR A 176 -6.07 0.42 -12.15
C THR A 176 -4.71 0.28 -11.47
N TYR A 177 -3.60 0.51 -12.17
CA TYR A 177 -2.27 0.42 -11.58
C TYR A 177 -2.04 1.56 -10.55
N PRO A 178 -1.35 1.29 -9.44
CA PRO A 178 -1.08 2.29 -8.41
C PRO A 178 -0.38 3.54 -8.93
N ARG A 179 -0.96 4.71 -8.63
CA ARG A 179 -0.27 5.99 -8.76
C ARG A 179 0.50 6.25 -7.48
N LEU A 180 1.82 6.17 -7.55
CA LEU A 180 2.70 6.39 -6.41
C LEU A 180 3.11 7.86 -6.36
N ASP A 181 3.10 8.45 -5.16
CA ASP A 181 3.87 9.66 -4.92
C ASP A 181 5.34 9.26 -4.76
N ALA A 182 6.04 9.11 -5.89
CA ALA A 182 7.37 8.51 -5.89
C ALA A 182 8.40 9.35 -5.11
N GLU A 183 8.20 10.68 -5.01
CA GLU A 183 9.14 11.57 -4.33
C GLU A 183 9.29 11.25 -2.85
N VAL A 184 8.22 10.80 -2.18
CA VAL A 184 8.27 10.42 -0.75
C VAL A 184 9.13 9.19 -0.49
N SER A 185 9.47 8.44 -1.55
CA SER A 185 10.24 7.20 -1.47
C SER A 185 11.69 7.35 -1.90
N LYS A 186 12.12 8.51 -2.44
CA LYS A 186 13.44 8.66 -3.09
C LYS A 186 14.58 9.09 -2.16
N LYS A 187 14.26 9.73 -1.03
CA LYS A 187 15.26 10.29 -0.10
C LYS A 187 15.08 9.73 1.29
N LEU A 188 16.18 9.41 1.96
CA LEU A 188 16.18 8.93 3.35
C LEU A 188 15.52 9.93 4.32
N ILE A 189 15.73 11.23 4.07
CA ILE A 189 15.31 12.32 4.96
C ILE A 189 13.83 12.72 4.83
N HIS A 190 13.05 12.02 4.00
CA HIS A 190 11.65 12.39 3.78
C HIS A 190 10.81 12.13 5.03
N LEU A 191 10.08 13.14 5.49
CA LEU A 191 9.19 13.03 6.64
C LEU A 191 7.83 12.46 6.22
N LEU A 192 7.37 11.46 6.95
CA LEU A 192 6.08 10.80 6.70
C LEU A 192 5.25 10.78 7.98
N LYS A 193 3.93 10.93 7.83
CA LYS A 193 2.99 10.95 8.96
C LYS A 193 3.08 9.65 9.77
N SER A 194 3.33 9.78 11.08
CA SER A 194 3.35 8.65 12.01
C SER A 194 2.02 7.86 12.02
N PRO A 195 2.07 6.52 12.19
CA PRO A 195 0.90 5.74 12.55
C PRO A 195 0.20 6.31 13.81
N PHE A 196 -1.10 6.08 13.91
CA PHE A 196 -1.99 6.50 15.00
C PHE A 196 -2.19 8.01 15.19
N VAL A 197 -1.63 8.87 14.32
CA VAL A 197 -1.96 10.30 14.29
C VAL A 197 -3.44 10.51 13.94
N VAL A 198 -4.08 11.51 14.54
CA VAL A 198 -5.43 11.97 14.18
C VAL A 198 -5.36 12.84 12.93
N HIS A 199 -6.14 12.52 11.90
CA HIS A 199 -6.22 13.38 10.72
C HIS A 199 -7.11 14.61 11.02
N PRO A 200 -6.59 15.84 10.87
CA PRO A 200 -7.27 17.04 11.38
C PRO A 200 -8.61 17.32 10.68
N GLY A 201 -8.72 17.03 9.38
CA GLY A 201 -9.94 17.28 8.62
C GLY A 201 -11.03 16.22 8.72
N THR A 202 -10.75 15.06 9.32
CA THR A 202 -11.71 13.94 9.41
C THR A 202 -11.89 13.42 10.83
N GLY A 203 -11.01 13.79 11.76
CA GLY A 203 -10.97 13.25 13.12
C GLY A 203 -10.53 11.77 13.18
N ARG A 204 -10.36 11.08 12.04
CA ARG A 204 -10.02 9.65 12.00
C ARG A 204 -8.59 9.37 12.42
N VAL A 205 -8.41 8.28 13.14
CA VAL A 205 -7.09 7.77 13.54
C VAL A 205 -6.40 7.08 12.35
N CYS A 206 -5.12 7.36 12.12
CA CYS A 206 -4.32 6.73 11.07
C CYS A 206 -3.92 5.31 11.48
N VAL A 207 -4.85 4.36 11.37
CA VAL A 207 -4.68 2.98 11.85
C VAL A 207 -3.94 2.08 10.85
N PRO A 208 -3.20 1.06 11.34
CA PRO A 208 -2.68 -0.02 10.50
C PRO A 208 -3.76 -0.78 9.74
N ILE A 209 -3.40 -1.30 8.56
CA ILE A 209 -4.25 -2.11 7.70
C ILE A 209 -3.74 -3.56 7.73
N ASP A 210 -4.61 -4.52 8.07
CA ASP A 210 -4.27 -5.96 7.99
C ASP A 210 -4.30 -6.44 6.54
N ILE A 211 -3.11 -6.75 6.01
CA ILE A 211 -2.96 -7.15 4.61
C ILE A 211 -3.62 -8.50 4.30
N ARG A 212 -3.71 -9.39 5.28
CA ARG A 212 -4.36 -10.70 5.11
C ARG A 212 -5.86 -10.57 4.88
N ARG A 213 -6.44 -9.44 5.31
CA ARG A 213 -7.87 -9.12 5.21
C ARG A 213 -8.10 -7.77 4.54
N VAL A 214 -7.21 -7.36 3.63
CA VAL A 214 -7.22 -6.00 3.04
C VAL A 214 -8.53 -5.61 2.37
N GLU A 215 -9.27 -6.57 1.80
CA GLU A 215 -10.57 -6.32 1.15
C GLU A 215 -11.70 -6.00 2.14
N GLN A 216 -11.47 -6.22 3.44
CA GLN A 216 -12.45 -5.93 4.50
C GLN A 216 -12.16 -4.58 5.19
N PHE A 217 -11.08 -3.90 4.81
CA PHE A 217 -10.75 -2.60 5.38
C PHE A 217 -11.68 -1.53 4.80
N ASP A 218 -12.51 -0.93 5.65
CA ASP A 218 -13.38 0.20 5.30
C ASP A 218 -12.84 1.51 5.93
N PRO A 219 -12.37 2.48 5.13
CA PRO A 219 -11.90 3.76 5.67
C PRO A 219 -12.99 4.59 6.34
N LEU A 220 -14.27 4.32 6.07
CA LEU A 220 -15.40 5.03 6.67
C LEU A 220 -15.75 4.52 8.07
N SER A 221 -15.39 3.27 8.38
CA SER A 221 -15.60 2.66 9.69
C SER A 221 -14.43 2.85 10.66
N VAL A 222 -13.34 3.49 10.22
CA VAL A 222 -12.17 3.76 11.08
C VAL A 222 -12.56 4.78 12.15
N PRO A 223 -12.29 4.53 13.45
CA PRO A 223 -12.76 5.39 14.52
C PRO A 223 -12.15 6.79 14.47
N THR A 224 -12.96 7.76 14.84
CA THR A 224 -12.56 9.13 15.10
C THR A 224 -12.13 9.31 16.55
N VAL A 225 -11.28 10.30 16.81
CA VAL A 225 -10.87 10.63 18.19
C VAL A 225 -12.07 10.96 19.09
N GLY A 226 -13.12 11.59 18.55
CA GLY A 226 -14.34 11.90 19.29
C GLY A 226 -15.11 10.66 19.72
N GLU A 227 -15.24 9.67 18.82
CA GLU A 227 -15.85 8.37 19.13
C GLU A 227 -15.06 7.64 20.22
N LEU A 228 -13.72 7.63 20.11
CA LEU A 228 -12.87 6.97 21.11
C LEU A 228 -13.00 7.59 22.50
N ILE A 229 -13.07 8.93 22.60
CA ILE A 229 -13.30 9.62 23.86
C ILE A 229 -14.67 9.26 24.43
N ALA A 230 -15.70 9.20 23.60
CA ALA A 230 -17.05 8.81 24.02
C ALA A 230 -17.08 7.37 24.54
N GLU A 231 -16.40 6.43 23.86
CA GLU A 231 -16.28 5.03 24.29
C GLU A 231 -15.58 4.90 25.64
N ILE A 232 -14.52 5.69 25.89
CA ILE A 232 -13.82 5.70 27.18
C ILE A 232 -14.74 6.21 28.29
N ASN A 233 -15.46 7.31 28.06
CA ASN A 233 -16.34 7.92 29.05
C ASN A 233 -17.58 7.06 29.35
N ALA A 234 -18.04 6.27 28.38
CA ALA A 234 -19.17 5.36 28.54
C ALA A 234 -18.77 3.99 29.12
N TRP A 235 -17.49 3.76 29.40
CA TRP A 235 -17.03 2.50 29.96
C TRP A 235 -17.40 2.39 31.44
N ASP A 236 -18.58 1.84 31.71
CA ASP A 236 -19.01 1.41 33.03
C ASP A 236 -18.30 0.10 33.37
N GLY A 237 -17.07 0.20 33.87
CA GLY A 237 -16.23 -0.95 34.21
C GLY A 237 -17.04 -2.04 34.92
N GLY A 238 -16.72 -3.31 34.65
CA GLY A 238 -17.33 -4.44 35.35
C GLY A 238 -17.02 -4.42 36.84
N GLU A 239 -17.64 -3.50 37.59
CA GLU A 239 -17.66 -3.40 39.04
C GLU A 239 -18.72 -4.38 39.56
N GLY A 240 -18.45 -5.66 39.40
CA GLY A 240 -19.03 -6.69 40.24
C GLY A 240 -18.27 -6.73 41.56
N GLY A 241 -18.71 -5.96 42.56
CA GLY A 241 -18.46 -6.26 43.97
C GLY A 241 -17.79 -5.16 44.80
N SER A 242 -18.60 -4.21 45.28
CA SER A 242 -18.78 -3.85 46.71
C SER A 242 -19.20 -2.39 46.80
N LYS A 243 -20.50 -2.17 46.96
CA LYS A 243 -21.03 -0.91 47.49
C LYS A 243 -20.53 -0.75 48.92
N GLU A 244 -19.86 0.35 49.24
CA GLU A 244 -20.02 0.99 50.54
C GLU A 244 -19.87 2.50 50.43
N ASN A 245 -20.75 3.18 51.15
CA ASN A 245 -21.06 4.62 51.10
C ASN A 245 -19.87 5.52 51.44
N GLY A 246 -19.78 6.65 50.74
CA GLY A 246 -18.95 7.78 51.16
C GLY A 246 -19.18 9.03 50.30
N SER A 247 -20.15 9.85 50.67
CA SER A 247 -20.37 11.19 50.16
C SER A 247 -19.10 12.05 50.29
N ASN A 248 -18.57 12.56 49.18
CA ASN A 248 -18.25 13.99 49.05
C ASN A 248 -17.95 14.36 47.59
N GLY A 249 -18.55 15.44 47.11
CA GLY A 249 -18.25 16.00 45.80
C GLY A 249 -16.96 16.82 45.82
N THR A 250 -16.15 16.68 44.76
CA THR A 250 -15.32 17.75 44.19
C THR A 250 -14.89 17.34 42.78
N ASN A 251 -14.84 18.33 41.88
CA ASN A 251 -14.50 18.20 40.47
C ASN A 251 -13.17 17.46 40.23
N ASP A 252 -13.20 16.36 39.47
CA ASP A 252 -11.98 15.73 38.95
C ASP A 252 -11.53 16.43 37.66
N VAL A 253 -10.47 17.22 37.83
CA VAL A 253 -9.65 17.79 36.76
C VAL A 253 -8.79 16.66 36.18
N VAL A 254 -8.85 16.48 34.86
CA VAL A 254 -7.96 15.61 34.09
C VAL A 254 -6.50 16.01 34.40
N LYS A 255 -5.75 15.13 35.06
CA LYS A 255 -4.31 15.33 35.28
C LYS A 255 -3.55 15.00 33.98
N ASP A 256 -2.95 16.02 33.38
CA ASP A 256 -1.90 15.86 32.39
C ASP A 256 -0.72 15.11 33.01
N GLU A 257 -0.48 13.87 32.60
CA GLU A 257 0.80 13.21 32.84
C GLU A 257 1.82 13.74 31.83
N GLN A 258 2.71 14.61 32.32
CA GLN A 258 3.87 15.11 31.60
C GLN A 258 4.83 13.94 31.29
N MET A 259 5.01 13.64 30.01
CA MET A 259 6.17 12.91 29.50
C MET A 259 7.36 13.88 29.45
N ALA A 260 8.15 13.93 30.52
CA ALA A 260 9.49 14.49 30.51
C ALA A 260 10.50 13.33 30.55
N GLY A 261 11.34 13.26 29.52
CA GLY A 261 12.44 12.32 29.46
C GLY A 261 13.61 12.76 30.33
N ASP A 262 14.43 11.78 30.70
CA ASP A 262 15.89 11.86 30.75
C ASP A 262 16.41 10.41 30.82
N VAL A 263 17.15 9.98 29.79
CA VAL A 263 17.92 8.73 29.83
C VAL A 263 19.38 9.10 29.68
N ASP A 264 20.03 9.24 30.82
CA ASP A 264 21.49 9.26 30.91
C ASP A 264 22.04 7.89 30.50
N PHE A 265 23.01 7.93 29.59
CA PHE A 265 23.72 6.79 29.03
C PHE A 265 25.02 6.57 29.82
N ASP A 266 25.10 5.48 30.60
CA ASP A 266 26.33 5.01 31.26
C ASP A 266 26.83 3.71 30.60
N PRO A 267 28.02 3.69 29.97
CA PRO A 267 28.54 2.52 29.26
C PRO A 267 29.45 1.70 30.16
N GLY A 268 28.90 0.86 31.05
CA GLY A 268 29.76 0.08 31.93
C GLY A 268 29.13 -0.98 32.83
N ALA A 269 28.44 -1.98 32.28
CA ALA A 269 28.29 -3.26 33.00
C ALA A 269 27.92 -4.42 32.07
N GLY A 270 28.59 -5.55 32.28
CA GLY A 270 28.54 -6.76 31.45
C GLY A 270 27.22 -7.53 31.50
N VAL A 271 27.11 -8.40 30.50
CA VAL A 271 25.92 -9.12 30.03
C VAL A 271 25.58 -10.31 30.93
N GLY A 272 24.37 -10.32 31.49
CA GLY A 272 23.71 -11.49 32.08
C GLY A 272 22.56 -11.95 31.20
N ALA A 273 22.57 -13.22 30.81
CA ALA A 273 21.58 -13.85 29.94
C ALA A 273 20.17 -13.87 30.55
N GLY A 274 19.17 -13.43 29.78
CA GLY A 274 17.77 -13.53 30.16
C GLY A 274 16.86 -13.02 29.05
N GLY A 275 16.31 -13.93 28.25
CA GLY A 275 15.30 -13.61 27.25
C GLY A 275 14.00 -13.19 27.92
N ALA A 276 13.73 -11.89 27.94
CA ALA A 276 12.40 -11.34 28.26
C ALA A 276 11.76 -10.80 26.98
N GLY A 277 10.55 -11.29 26.71
CA GLY A 277 9.63 -10.71 25.74
C GLY A 277 9.21 -9.32 26.18
N LEU A 278 8.68 -8.54 25.26
CA LEU A 278 8.01 -7.27 25.55
C LEU A 278 6.67 -7.58 26.20
N SER A 279 6.70 -8.07 27.43
CA SER A 279 5.55 -8.08 28.31
C SER A 279 5.47 -6.70 28.95
N SER A 280 4.30 -6.07 28.81
CA SER A 280 3.86 -5.00 29.71
C SER A 280 4.27 -5.32 31.14
N ALA A 281 4.77 -4.33 31.86
CA ALA A 281 5.07 -4.40 33.29
C ALA A 281 4.10 -5.36 34.00
N ALA A 282 4.61 -6.54 34.35
CA ALA A 282 3.94 -7.45 35.24
C ALA A 282 4.29 -6.93 36.63
N ASP A 283 3.34 -6.25 37.27
CA ASP A 283 3.46 -5.94 38.68
C ASP A 283 3.57 -7.26 39.46
N VAL A 284 4.63 -7.34 40.26
CA VAL A 284 4.84 -8.38 41.26
C VAL A 284 3.90 -8.09 42.42
N ASP A 285 2.62 -8.31 42.20
CA ASP A 285 1.59 -8.45 43.23
C ASP A 285 0.31 -8.89 42.51
N GLY A 286 -0.36 -9.93 43.03
CA GLY A 286 -1.49 -10.64 42.40
C GLY A 286 -2.77 -9.85 42.06
N LYS A 287 -2.68 -8.56 41.73
CA LYS A 287 -3.74 -7.76 41.09
C LYS A 287 -3.59 -7.89 39.57
N GLY A 288 -4.65 -8.37 38.91
CA GLY A 288 -4.68 -8.50 37.45
C GLY A 288 -4.28 -7.20 36.73
N ARG A 289 -3.67 -7.35 35.55
CA ARG A 289 -3.18 -6.23 34.73
C ARG A 289 -4.25 -5.13 34.59
N ARG A 290 -3.92 -3.90 34.97
CA ARG A 290 -4.78 -2.73 34.75
C ARG A 290 -5.10 -2.61 33.26
N VAL A 291 -6.40 -2.66 32.93
CA VAL A 291 -6.89 -2.49 31.55
C VAL A 291 -6.57 -1.07 31.10
N GLN A 292 -5.82 -0.95 30.00
CA GLN A 292 -5.45 0.36 29.44
C GLN A 292 -6.65 0.96 28.70
N ASP A 293 -6.77 2.27 28.64
CA ASP A 293 -7.99 2.91 28.13
C ASP A 293 -8.29 2.57 26.66
N TYR A 294 -7.28 2.42 25.83
CA TYR A 294 -7.50 1.98 24.44
C TYR A 294 -8.12 0.57 24.34
N GLU A 295 -7.96 -0.28 25.37
CA GLU A 295 -8.53 -1.63 25.36
C GLU A 295 -10.04 -1.62 25.56
N LYS A 296 -10.58 -0.48 25.97
CA LYS A 296 -12.01 -0.22 26.16
C LYS A 296 -12.67 0.33 24.89
N THR A 297 -11.89 0.55 23.82
CA THR A 297 -12.33 1.26 22.63
C THR A 297 -12.24 0.41 21.37
N SER A 298 -12.91 0.88 20.31
CA SER A 298 -12.82 0.37 18.95
C SER A 298 -11.41 0.53 18.34
N LEU A 299 -10.47 1.22 19.02
CA LEU A 299 -9.07 1.28 18.61
C LEU A 299 -8.29 -0.02 18.93
N LYS A 300 -8.76 -0.81 19.90
CA LYS A 300 -8.06 -2.02 20.39
C LYS A 300 -7.59 -2.96 19.29
N PRO A 301 -8.41 -3.38 18.30
CA PRO A 301 -7.99 -4.35 17.29
C PRO A 301 -6.80 -3.86 16.45
N TYR A 302 -6.72 -2.56 16.20
CA TYR A 302 -5.64 -1.95 15.45
C TYR A 302 -4.34 -1.91 16.25
N ILE A 303 -4.42 -1.65 17.56
CA ILE A 303 -3.28 -1.69 18.47
C ILE A 303 -2.77 -3.11 18.65
N ASP A 304 -3.66 -4.09 18.80
CA ASP A 304 -3.28 -5.50 18.91
C ASP A 304 -2.53 -5.98 17.64
N TYR A 305 -3.06 -5.62 16.46
CA TYR A 305 -2.38 -5.91 15.19
C TYR A 305 -1.00 -5.24 15.11
N PHE A 306 -0.90 -3.96 15.48
CA PHE A 306 0.37 -3.24 15.50
C PHE A 306 1.39 -3.88 16.46
N ARG A 307 0.97 -4.24 17.68
CA ARG A 307 1.82 -4.92 18.65
C ARG A 307 2.34 -6.24 18.11
N SER A 308 1.49 -7.02 17.45
CA SER A 308 1.92 -8.26 16.78
C SER A 308 2.96 -7.99 15.70
N PHE A 309 2.79 -6.94 14.89
CA PHE A 309 3.76 -6.55 13.87
C PHE A 309 5.11 -6.16 14.50
N VAL A 310 5.09 -5.30 15.52
CA VAL A 310 6.30 -4.83 16.23
C VAL A 310 7.03 -6.00 16.90
N ALA A 311 6.30 -6.93 17.53
CA ALA A 311 6.89 -8.13 18.13
C ALA A 311 7.60 -9.00 17.08
N GLY A 312 7.00 -9.17 15.90
CA GLY A 312 7.62 -9.86 14.77
C GLY A 312 8.89 -9.17 14.27
N LEU A 313 8.85 -7.85 14.12
CA LEU A 313 10.01 -7.03 13.74
C LEU A 313 11.16 -7.18 14.75
N LEU A 314 10.89 -7.00 16.04
CA LEU A 314 11.91 -7.06 17.08
C LEU A 314 12.50 -8.46 17.25
N LYS A 315 11.72 -9.51 17.00
CA LYS A 315 12.25 -10.88 16.92
C LYS A 315 13.26 -11.02 15.78
N ALA A 316 12.95 -10.46 14.60
CA ALA A 316 13.85 -10.50 13.45
C ALA A 316 15.13 -9.68 13.69
N GLU A 317 15.04 -8.52 14.33
CA GLU A 317 16.23 -7.71 14.73
C GLU A 317 17.18 -8.51 15.62
N ARG A 318 16.64 -9.18 16.65
CA ARG A 318 17.44 -10.02 17.56
C ARG A 318 18.10 -11.19 16.83
N ALA A 319 17.39 -11.82 15.89
CA ALA A 319 17.93 -12.93 15.10
C ALA A 319 19.02 -12.47 14.12
N GLY A 320 18.83 -11.32 13.47
CA GLY A 320 19.82 -10.72 12.55
C GLY A 320 21.12 -10.32 13.27
N ALA A 321 21.01 -9.79 14.50
CA ALA A 321 22.18 -9.48 15.33
C ALA A 321 22.99 -10.73 15.73
N GLY A 322 22.34 -11.89 15.87
CA GLY A 322 23.01 -13.17 16.16
C GLY A 322 23.74 -13.80 14.97
N ALA A 323 23.34 -13.49 13.73
CA ALA A 323 23.94 -14.02 12.51
C ALA A 323 25.29 -13.36 12.16
N GLY A 324 25.61 -12.19 12.73
CA GLY A 324 26.89 -11.49 12.56
C GLY A 324 28.13 -12.26 13.05
N LYS A 325 27.96 -13.41 13.71
CA LYS A 325 29.06 -14.32 14.07
C LYS A 325 29.45 -15.31 12.97
N ARG A 326 28.63 -15.51 11.92
CA ARG A 326 28.93 -16.43 10.81
C ARG A 326 29.53 -15.75 9.57
N GLY A 327 29.65 -14.42 9.56
CA GLY A 327 30.16 -13.66 8.41
C GLY A 327 31.67 -13.37 8.42
N ARG A 328 32.41 -13.82 9.44
CA ARG A 328 33.83 -13.47 9.61
C ARG A 328 34.83 -14.41 8.94
N ASP A 329 34.35 -15.49 8.30
CA ASP A 329 35.20 -16.52 7.68
C ASP A 329 35.37 -16.35 6.16
N ALA A 330 34.84 -15.27 5.56
CA ALA A 330 34.90 -15.04 4.11
C ALA A 330 35.89 -13.95 3.66
N GLU A 331 36.59 -13.27 4.58
CA GLU A 331 37.54 -12.19 4.28
C GLU A 331 39.01 -12.66 4.34
N GLY A 332 39.30 -13.86 3.80
CA GLY A 332 40.63 -14.49 3.91
C GLY A 332 41.37 -14.79 2.61
N TRP A 333 40.83 -14.46 1.42
CA TRP A 333 41.41 -14.99 0.15
C TRP A 333 41.81 -13.95 -0.92
N GLU A 334 41.71 -12.64 -0.69
CA GLU A 334 42.13 -11.66 -1.71
C GLU A 334 43.27 -10.77 -1.23
N ALA A 335 44.45 -11.36 -1.09
CA ALA A 335 45.71 -10.61 -1.03
C ALA A 335 46.92 -11.46 -1.45
N SER A 336 46.99 -11.87 -2.72
CA SER A 336 48.28 -12.02 -3.44
C SER A 336 48.05 -12.33 -4.92
N GLY A 337 48.52 -11.45 -5.80
CA GLY A 337 48.51 -11.71 -7.24
C GLY A 337 48.46 -10.47 -8.11
N ALA A 338 49.35 -9.50 -7.89
CA ALA A 338 49.64 -8.50 -8.91
C ALA A 338 50.49 -9.13 -10.03
N SER A 339 50.13 -8.92 -11.29
CA SER A 339 51.00 -8.34 -12.34
C SER A 339 50.60 -8.77 -13.76
N ALA A 340 50.47 -7.75 -14.63
CA ALA A 340 50.71 -7.72 -16.08
C ALA A 340 49.94 -8.67 -17.03
N MET A 341 49.17 -8.09 -17.95
CA MET A 341 49.61 -7.87 -19.35
C MET A 341 48.55 -7.12 -20.15
N GLU A 342 49.00 -6.13 -20.92
CA GLU A 342 48.31 -5.56 -22.07
C GLU A 342 48.14 -6.65 -23.15
N PHE A 343 46.96 -6.69 -23.79
CA PHE A 343 46.72 -6.62 -25.23
C PHE A 343 45.21 -6.39 -25.46
#